data_AF-A0A182EWM4-F1
#
_entry.id   AF-A0A182EWM4-F1
#
_cell.length_a   1.000
_cell.length_b   1.000
_cell.length_c   1.000
_cell.angle_alpha   90.00
_cell.angle_beta   90.00
_cell.angle_gamma   90.00
#
_symmetry.space_group_name_H-M   'P 1'
#
loop_
_entity.id
_entity.type
_entity.pdbx_description
1 polymer ?
#
loop_
_entity_poly.entity_id
_entity_poly.type
_entity_poly.pdbx_seq_one_letter_code
_entity_poly.pdbx_strand_id
1 'polypeptide(L)'
;MIYDCDSLSDQKQHQKFHSRFLSTKWFRVQTAQLDIWKQAAFCIVEQFDGNYSHIFCITQTSKCTLKARVDKIILECINKELGYTPDLAQVWTSDGRRQAWIYITASETYYFIGAVALVEKVSKEQLYYAK
;
A
#
# COMPACT_ATOMS: atom_id res chain seq x y z
N MET A 1 6.37 -12.67 10.40
CA MET A 1 5.28 -13.64 10.70
C MET A 1 5.73 -14.46 11.89
N ILE A 2 4.88 -14.64 12.89
CA ILE A 2 5.18 -15.54 14.02
C ILE A 2 4.55 -16.89 13.64
N TYR A 3 5.33 -17.96 13.68
CA TYR A 3 4.90 -19.32 13.34
C TYR A 3 5.75 -20.34 14.12
N ASP A 4 5.24 -21.56 14.31
CA ASP A 4 6.00 -22.64 14.92
C ASP A 4 6.98 -23.24 13.90
N CYS A 5 8.28 -23.14 14.18
CA CYS A 5 9.31 -23.66 13.28
C CYS A 5 9.42 -25.18 13.30
N ASP A 6 8.84 -25.88 14.28
CA ASP A 6 8.89 -27.34 14.36
C ASP A 6 7.63 -27.99 13.74
N SER A 7 6.55 -27.22 13.55
CA SER A 7 5.35 -27.64 12.84
C SER A 7 5.55 -27.59 11.32
N LEU A 8 5.55 -28.77 10.67
CA LEU A 8 5.58 -28.88 9.20
C LEU A 8 4.41 -28.12 8.54
N SER A 9 3.26 -28.06 9.20
CA SER A 9 2.09 -27.31 8.72
C SER A 9 2.38 -25.80 8.70
N ASP A 10 2.96 -25.29 9.78
CA ASP A 10 3.26 -23.88 9.95
C ASP A 10 4.38 -23.44 9.01
N GLN A 11 5.44 -24.25 8.86
CA GLN A 11 6.49 -24.02 7.87
C GLN A 11 5.92 -23.89 6.45
N LYS A 12 4.98 -24.77 6.07
CA LYS A 12 4.33 -24.73 4.76
C LYS A 12 3.48 -23.48 4.58
N GLN A 13 2.79 -23.03 5.62
CA GLN A 13 2.00 -21.79 5.60
C GLN A 13 2.90 -20.54 5.55
N HIS A 14 3.98 -20.52 6.32
CA HIS A 14 5.00 -19.49 6.31
C HIS A 14 5.64 -19.32 4.93
N GLN A 15 6.05 -20.42 4.29
CA GLN A 15 6.57 -20.38 2.93
C GLN A 15 5.53 -19.83 1.94
N LYS A 16 4.28 -20.30 2.00
CA LYS A 16 3.20 -19.78 1.15
C LYS A 16 3.01 -18.27 1.34
N PHE A 17 3.04 -17.80 2.58
CA PHE A 17 2.91 -16.38 2.91
C PHE A 17 4.07 -15.56 2.33
N HIS A 18 5.33 -15.97 2.56
CA HIS A 18 6.50 -15.28 2.01
C HIS A 18 6.54 -15.30 0.48
N SER A 19 6.28 -16.46 -0.12
CA SER A 19 6.23 -16.62 -1.58
C SER A 19 5.14 -15.75 -2.20
N ARG A 20 4.03 -15.47 -1.50
CA ARG A 20 3.00 -14.55 -2.00
C ARG A 20 3.58 -13.15 -2.21
N PHE A 21 4.36 -12.60 -1.28
CA PHE A 21 4.95 -11.26 -1.44
C PHE A 21 6.06 -11.22 -2.51
N LEU A 22 6.79 -12.31 -2.68
CA LEU A 22 7.80 -12.44 -3.73
C LEU A 22 7.19 -12.63 -5.12
N SER A 23 6.05 -13.33 -5.20
CA SER A 23 5.34 -13.61 -6.46
C SER A 23 4.37 -12.48 -6.88
N THR A 24 3.84 -11.71 -5.92
CA THR A 24 2.93 -10.60 -6.25
C THR A 24 3.72 -9.38 -6.69
N LYS A 25 3.65 -9.09 -7.99
CA LYS A 25 4.23 -7.88 -8.62
C LYS A 25 3.60 -6.56 -8.13
N TRP A 26 2.71 -6.61 -7.13
CA TRP A 26 2.00 -5.45 -6.61
C TRP A 26 2.89 -4.57 -5.75
N PHE A 27 3.75 -5.17 -4.91
CA PHE A 27 4.62 -4.39 -4.03
C PHE A 27 5.97 -4.04 -4.69
N ARG A 28 6.42 -4.85 -5.64
CA ARG A 28 7.64 -4.60 -6.39
C ARG A 28 7.43 -3.48 -7.42
N VAL A 29 8.36 -2.55 -7.45
CA VAL A 29 8.35 -1.35 -8.30
C VAL A 29 9.66 -1.29 -9.05
N GLN A 30 9.56 -1.17 -10.37
CA GLN A 30 10.73 -0.94 -11.23
C GLN A 30 11.07 0.55 -11.25
N THR A 31 12.35 0.90 -11.43
CA THR A 31 12.79 2.29 -11.56
C THR A 31 12.01 3.06 -12.62
N ALA A 32 11.75 2.46 -13.78
CA ALA A 32 10.94 3.07 -14.83
C ALA A 32 9.49 3.38 -14.39
N GLN A 33 8.88 2.51 -13.59
CA GLN A 33 7.53 2.78 -13.04
C GLN A 33 7.55 3.93 -12.04
N LEU A 34 8.57 3.95 -11.18
CA LEU A 34 8.79 5.00 -10.20
C LEU A 34 8.96 6.36 -10.88
N ASP A 35 9.76 6.44 -11.95
CA ASP A 35 10.01 7.69 -12.67
C ASP A 35 8.76 8.19 -13.39
N ILE A 36 7.94 7.29 -13.97
CA ILE A 36 6.62 7.64 -14.51
C ILE A 36 5.72 8.20 -13.40
N TRP A 37 5.72 7.60 -12.22
CA TRP A 37 4.87 8.07 -11.11
C TRP A 37 5.31 9.41 -10.55
N LYS A 38 6.62 9.68 -10.47
CA LYS A 38 7.16 11.00 -10.06
C LYS A 38 6.67 12.12 -10.97
N GLN A 39 6.46 11.84 -12.26
CA GLN A 39 5.94 12.81 -13.22
C GLN A 39 4.41 12.98 -13.15
N ALA A 40 3.70 11.93 -12.70
CA ALA A 40 2.23 11.86 -12.76
C ALA A 40 1.53 12.17 -11.43
N ALA A 41 2.25 12.19 -10.30
CA ALA A 41 1.68 12.38 -8.97
C ALA A 41 2.61 13.22 -8.08
N PHE A 42 2.04 13.81 -7.02
CA PHE A 42 2.83 14.47 -6.00
C PHE A 42 3.76 13.46 -5.33
N CYS A 43 5.05 13.80 -5.26
CA CYS A 43 6.09 12.94 -4.72
C CYS A 43 7.08 13.76 -3.90
N ILE A 44 7.38 13.29 -2.69
CA ILE A 44 8.49 13.74 -1.87
C ILE A 44 9.60 12.68 -2.01
N VAL A 45 10.83 13.14 -2.16
CA VAL A 45 12.01 12.26 -2.19
C VAL A 45 12.79 12.48 -0.91
N GLU A 46 13.03 11.41 -0.18
CA GLU A 46 13.80 11.43 1.06
C GLU A 46 15.02 10.51 0.92
N GLN A 47 16.13 10.93 1.50
CA GLN A 47 17.34 10.11 1.58
C GLN A 47 17.68 9.90 3.06
N PHE A 48 17.76 8.65 3.47
CA PHE A 48 18.13 8.25 4.83
C PHE A 48 19.15 7.13 4.77
N ASP A 49 20.29 7.29 5.45
CA ASP A 49 21.41 6.34 5.46
C ASP A 49 21.83 5.88 4.05
N GLY A 50 21.88 6.81 3.09
CA GLY A 50 22.26 6.53 1.71
C GLY A 50 21.17 5.85 0.86
N ASN A 51 20.04 5.47 1.45
CA ASN A 51 18.91 4.87 0.74
C ASN A 51 17.90 5.94 0.31
N TYR A 52 17.48 5.87 -0.96
CA TYR A 52 16.43 6.72 -1.49
C TYR A 52 15.06 6.11 -1.21
N SER A 53 14.16 6.95 -0.72
CA SER A 53 12.75 6.64 -0.55
C SER A 53 11.88 7.74 -1.13
N HIS A 54 10.65 7.36 -1.45
CA HIS A 54 9.69 8.18 -2.16
C HIS A 54 8.34 8.10 -1.46
N ILE A 55 7.80 9.26 -1.09
CA ILE A 55 6.47 9.36 -0.51
C ILE A 55 5.55 9.99 -1.56
N PHE A 56 4.61 9.21 -2.06
CA PHE A 56 3.60 9.67 -3.01
C PHE A 56 2.31 10.05 -2.29
N CYS A 57 1.65 11.09 -2.76
CA CYS A 57 0.25 11.37 -2.42
C CYS A 57 -0.61 11.23 -3.67
N ILE A 58 -1.65 10.40 -3.57
CA ILE A 58 -2.66 10.22 -4.60
C ILE A 58 -4.06 10.47 -4.02
N THR A 59 -4.94 10.95 -4.87
CA THR A 59 -6.36 11.18 -4.57
C THR A 59 -7.22 10.30 -5.46
N GLN A 60 -8.54 10.30 -5.21
CA GLN A 60 -9.49 9.58 -6.07
C GLN A 60 -9.39 10.01 -7.55
N THR A 61 -9.05 11.28 -7.82
CA THR A 61 -8.97 11.84 -9.18
C THR A 61 -7.59 11.65 -9.83
N SER A 62 -6.60 11.13 -9.11
CA SER A 62 -5.28 10.85 -9.66
C SER A 62 -5.34 9.83 -10.80
N LYS A 63 -4.88 10.22 -11.99
CA LYS A 63 -4.83 9.37 -13.19
C LYS A 63 -3.44 8.77 -13.37
N CYS A 64 -3.03 7.88 -12.47
CA CYS A 64 -1.74 7.21 -12.55
C CYS A 64 -1.85 5.70 -12.26
N THR A 65 -0.93 4.92 -12.80
CA THR A 65 -0.92 3.46 -12.60
C THR A 65 -0.57 3.07 -11.16
N LEU A 66 0.03 3.98 -10.38
CA LEU A 66 0.23 3.80 -8.94
C LEU A 66 -1.11 3.68 -8.20
N LYS A 67 -2.11 4.50 -8.54
CA LYS A 67 -3.45 4.42 -7.94
C LYS A 67 -4.07 3.04 -8.11
N ALA A 68 -4.08 2.53 -9.34
CA ALA A 68 -4.62 1.19 -9.61
C ALA A 68 -3.85 0.08 -8.87
N ARG A 69 -2.54 0.27 -8.65
CA ARG A 69 -1.72 -0.66 -7.87
C ARG A 69 -2.06 -0.63 -6.38
N VAL A 70 -2.24 0.57 -5.83
CA VAL A 70 -2.68 0.77 -4.43
C VAL A 70 -4.07 0.19 -4.20
N ASP A 71 -5.00 0.41 -5.14
CA ASP A 71 -6.35 -0.15 -5.08
C ASP A 71 -6.30 -1.68 -4.93
N LYS A 72 -5.45 -2.36 -5.71
CA LYS A 72 -5.25 -3.81 -5.62
C LYS A 72 -4.60 -4.24 -4.30
N ILE A 73 -3.56 -3.54 -3.85
CA ILE A 73 -2.90 -3.86 -2.57
C ILE A 73 -3.91 -3.81 -1.42
N ILE A 74 -4.75 -2.78 -1.38
CA ILE A 74 -5.72 -2.61 -0.30
C ILE A 74 -6.82 -3.67 -0.40
N LEU A 75 -7.44 -3.83 -1.56
CA LEU A 75 -8.57 -4.74 -1.75
C LEU A 75 -8.17 -6.22 -1.66
N GLU A 76 -7.03 -6.59 -2.24
CA GLU A 76 -6.65 -7.99 -2.42
C GLU A 76 -5.64 -8.50 -1.38
N CYS A 77 -4.99 -7.60 -0.62
CA CYS A 77 -4.04 -7.96 0.43
C CYS A 77 -4.52 -7.46 1.81
N ILE A 78 -4.54 -6.14 2.03
CA ILE A 78 -4.75 -5.55 3.35
C ILE A 78 -6.15 -5.86 3.90
N ASN A 79 -7.20 -5.60 3.12
CA ASN A 79 -8.58 -5.81 3.56
C ASN A 79 -8.86 -7.29 3.84
N LYS A 80 -8.30 -8.20 3.04
CA LYS A 80 -8.43 -9.65 3.28
C LYS A 80 -7.71 -10.08 4.55
N GLU A 81 -6.52 -9.56 4.82
CA GLU A 81 -5.74 -9.89 6.01
C GLU A 81 -6.35 -9.34 7.30
N LEU A 82 -6.94 -8.15 7.23
CA LEU A 82 -7.62 -7.52 8.35
C LEU A 82 -9.06 -8.03 8.55
N GLY A 83 -9.57 -8.88 7.64
CA GLY A 83 -10.91 -9.45 7.73
C GLY A 83 -12.05 -8.46 7.41
N TYR A 84 -11.78 -7.41 6.63
CA TYR A 84 -12.83 -6.49 6.17
C TYR A 84 -13.80 -7.21 5.25
N THR A 85 -15.09 -6.97 5.45
CA THR A 85 -16.13 -7.47 4.55
C THR A 85 -16.09 -6.70 3.22
N PRO A 86 -16.28 -7.37 2.06
CA PRO A 86 -16.13 -6.73 0.74
C PRO A 86 -17.04 -5.51 0.49
N ASP A 87 -18.17 -5.44 1.16
CA ASP A 87 -19.14 -4.34 1.12
C ASP A 87 -18.64 -3.07 1.82
N LEU A 88 -17.76 -3.21 2.82
CA LEU A 88 -17.11 -2.10 3.53
C LEU A 88 -15.70 -1.78 3.02
N ALA A 89 -15.18 -2.63 2.12
CA ALA A 89 -13.80 -2.59 1.62
C ALA A 89 -13.52 -1.48 0.59
N GLN A 90 -14.27 -0.38 0.56
CA GLN A 90 -14.05 0.67 -0.45
C GLN A 90 -12.75 1.43 -0.17
N VAL A 91 -11.88 1.53 -1.19
CA VAL A 91 -10.61 2.26 -1.08
C VAL A 91 -10.83 3.77 -1.09
N TRP A 92 -11.80 4.27 -1.84
CA TRP A 92 -12.09 5.70 -1.98
C TRP A 92 -13.48 6.00 -1.41
N THR A 93 -13.65 7.18 -0.85
CA THR A 93 -14.96 7.67 -0.44
C THR A 93 -15.72 8.25 -1.64
N SER A 94 -17.05 8.19 -1.61
CA SER A 94 -17.89 8.75 -2.68
C SER A 94 -17.74 10.27 -2.86
N ASP A 95 -17.32 10.97 -1.81
CA ASP A 95 -17.12 12.42 -1.78
C ASP A 95 -15.67 12.86 -2.09
N GLY A 96 -14.77 11.91 -2.36
CA GLY A 96 -13.38 12.17 -2.77
C GLY A 96 -12.46 12.80 -1.73
N ARG A 97 -12.87 12.82 -0.45
CA ARG A 97 -12.08 13.40 0.65
C ARG A 97 -10.85 12.58 1.04
N ARG A 98 -10.78 11.31 0.61
CA ARG A 98 -9.72 10.38 0.99
C ARG A 98 -8.48 10.54 0.11
N GLN A 99 -7.33 10.56 0.76
CA GLN A 99 -6.01 10.55 0.15
C GLN A 99 -5.30 9.25 0.52
N ALA A 100 -4.48 8.73 -0.38
CA ALA A 100 -3.55 7.65 -0.07
C ALA A 100 -2.12 8.19 -0.12
N TRP A 101 -1.38 7.94 0.95
CA TRP A 101 0.04 8.23 1.08
C TRP A 101 0.81 6.92 0.95
N ILE A 102 1.74 6.85 0.02
CA ILE A 102 2.46 5.62 -0.33
C ILE A 102 3.93 5.83 -0.11
N TYR A 103 4.51 5.01 0.76
CA TYR A 103 5.95 4.97 0.98
C TYR A 103 6.58 3.88 0.11
N ILE A 104 7.54 4.27 -0.72
CA ILE A 104 8.30 3.38 -1.58
C ILE A 104 9.78 3.53 -1.24
N THR A 105 10.44 2.44 -0.86
CA THR A 105 11.85 2.44 -0.49
C THR A 105 12.69 1.58 -1.43
N ALA A 106 13.97 1.90 -1.54
CA ALA A 106 14.92 1.08 -2.28
C ALA A 106 15.13 -0.29 -1.60
N SER A 107 15.17 -1.33 -2.41
CA SER A 107 15.71 -2.65 -2.11
C SER A 107 16.86 -2.90 -3.10
N GLU A 108 17.74 -3.87 -2.83
CA GLU A 108 18.98 -4.10 -3.57
C GLU A 108 18.88 -3.98 -5.11
N THR A 109 17.82 -4.51 -5.72
CA THR A 109 17.65 -4.54 -7.20
C THR A 109 16.33 -3.95 -7.70
N TYR A 110 15.50 -3.40 -6.81
CA TYR A 110 14.18 -2.87 -7.14
C TYR A 110 13.67 -1.95 -6.03
N TYR A 111 12.59 -1.21 -6.28
CA TYR A 111 11.89 -0.45 -5.25
C TYR A 111 10.72 -1.27 -4.70
N PHE A 112 10.36 -1.04 -3.44
CA PHE A 112 9.30 -1.76 -2.76
C PHE A 112 8.31 -0.80 -2.10
N ILE A 113 7.01 -1.03 -2.30
CA ILE A 113 5.95 -0.32 -1.57
C ILE A 113 5.93 -0.84 -0.13
N GLY A 114 6.56 -0.09 0.78
CA GLY A 114 6.70 -0.47 2.18
C GLY A 114 5.49 -0.10 3.04
N ALA A 115 4.77 0.96 2.69
CA ALA A 115 3.57 1.35 3.42
C ALA A 115 2.55 2.06 2.53
N VAL A 116 1.28 1.92 2.92
CA VAL A 116 0.15 2.68 2.38
C VAL A 116 -0.67 3.19 3.57
N ALA A 117 -0.89 4.51 3.63
CA ALA A 117 -1.74 5.15 4.62
C ALA A 117 -2.92 5.83 3.94
N LEU A 118 -4.14 5.49 4.35
CA LEU A 118 -5.35 6.19 3.94
C LEU A 118 -5.67 7.30 4.95
N VAL A 119 -5.81 8.52 4.46
CA VAL A 119 -6.05 9.70 5.29
C VAL A 119 -7.30 10.41 4.80
N GLU A 120 -8.15 10.82 5.72
CA GLU A 120 -9.36 11.58 5.44
C GLU A 120 -9.46 12.79 6.34
N LYS A 121 -9.95 13.90 5.78
CA LYS A 121 -10.38 15.04 6.58
C LYS A 121 -11.76 14.76 7.16
N VAL A 122 -11.84 14.57 8.46
CA VAL A 122 -13.09 14.48 9.22
C VAL A 122 -13.53 15.86 9.70
N SER A 123 -14.83 16.17 9.57
CA SER A 123 -15.43 17.34 10.21
C SER A 123 -15.77 17.04 11.67
N LYS A 124 -15.95 18.09 12.50
CA LYS A 124 -16.35 17.93 13.90
C LYS A 124 -17.69 17.21 14.05
N GLU A 125 -18.63 17.48 13.14
CA GLU A 125 -19.96 16.87 13.13
C GLU A 125 -19.87 15.36 12.88
N GLN A 126 -18.94 14.91 12.04
CA GLN A 126 -18.75 13.49 11.74
C GLN A 126 -18.13 12.71 12.90
N LEU A 127 -17.31 13.37 13.73
CA LEU A 127 -16.75 12.75 14.94
C LEU A 127 -17.80 12.51 16.02
N TYR A 128 -18.88 13.29 16.06
CA TYR A 128 -19.96 13.13 17.04
C TYR A 128 -20.80 11.87 16.81
N TYR A 129 -20.94 11.40 15.57
CA TYR A 129 -21.69 10.19 15.23
C TYR A 129 -20.84 8.89 15.27
N ALA A 130 -19.55 9.00 15.58
CA ALA A 130 -18.63 7.86 15.68
C ALA A 130 -18.42 7.37 17.13
N LYS A 131 -19.14 7.95 18.10
CA LYS A 131 -19.22 7.48 19.50
C LYS A 131 -20.50 6.67 19.69
#